data_AF-A0A960YEV2-F1
#
_entry.id   AF-A0A960YEV2-F1
#
_cell.length_a   1.000
_cell.length_b   1.000
_cell.length_c   1.000
_cell.angle_alpha   90.00
_cell.angle_beta   90.00
_cell.angle_gamma   90.00
#
_symmetry.space_group_name_H-M   'P 1'
#
loop_
_entity.id
_entity.type
_entity.pdbx_description
1 polymer ?
#
loop_
_entity_poly.entity_id
_entity_poly.type
_entity_poly.pdbx_seq_one_letter_code
_entity_poly.pdbx_strand_id
1 'polypeptide(L)'
;NEYSDAKEEYLGFETWLSRISYSASNSLKEAEYDLLTIHKIRMPVEMRKTFLTTNTIESGFSGPKSLMKRVKKWNLGTDMISRWVSVNLLYQEKRFRKINGVNKINIFLADFLEQQLDKKVAA
;
A
#
# COMPACT_ATOMS: atom_id res chain seq x y z
N ASN A 1 -4.83 -8.29 -17.37
CA ASN A 1 -4.34 -8.09 -15.97
C ASN A 1 -3.01 -8.78 -15.70
N GLU A 2 -2.27 -9.11 -16.76
CA GLU A 2 -0.88 -9.56 -16.66
C GLU A 2 0.04 -8.36 -16.46
N TYR A 3 1.32 -8.62 -16.19
CA TYR A 3 2.31 -7.56 -16.00
C TYR A 3 2.53 -6.74 -17.29
N SER A 4 2.48 -7.39 -18.47
CA SER A 4 2.58 -6.73 -19.77
C SER A 4 1.51 -5.66 -19.95
N ASP A 5 0.24 -6.01 -19.73
CA ASP A 5 -0.88 -5.10 -19.89
C ASP A 5 -0.76 -3.92 -18.91
N ALA A 6 -0.40 -4.20 -17.66
CA ALA A 6 -0.21 -3.16 -16.65
C ALA A 6 0.93 -2.21 -17.01
N LYS A 7 2.01 -2.72 -17.62
CA LYS A 7 3.15 -1.93 -18.06
C LYS A 7 2.80 -1.06 -19.27
N GLU A 8 2.02 -1.58 -20.20
CA GLU A 8 1.52 -0.81 -21.35
C GLU A 8 0.63 0.35 -20.91
N GLU A 9 -0.36 0.09 -20.05
CA GLU A 9 -1.23 1.11 -19.48
C GLU A 9 -0.46 2.16 -18.67
N TYR A 10 0.55 1.72 -17.90
CA TYR A 10 1.43 2.63 -17.17
C TYR A 10 2.17 3.60 -18.10
N LEU A 11 2.71 3.11 -19.22
CA LEU A 11 3.42 3.96 -20.19
C LEU A 11 2.47 4.95 -20.88
N GLY A 12 1.25 4.51 -21.21
CA GLY A 12 0.20 5.38 -21.72
C GLY A 12 -0.15 6.49 -20.73
N PHE A 13 -0.35 6.14 -19.46
CA PHE A 13 -0.66 7.09 -18.39
C PHE A 13 0.48 8.08 -18.14
N GLU A 14 1.73 7.63 -18.12
CA GLU A 14 2.90 8.50 -17.97
C GLU A 14 3.00 9.50 -19.13
N THR A 15 2.82 9.02 -20.36
CA THR A 15 2.82 9.88 -21.56
C THR A 15 1.74 10.95 -21.47
N TRP A 16 0.53 10.58 -21.04
CA TRP A 16 -0.56 11.53 -20.83
C TRP A 16 -0.24 12.53 -19.71
N LEU A 17 0.24 12.05 -18.55
CA LEU A 17 0.51 12.87 -17.38
C LEU A 17 1.63 13.89 -17.62
N SER A 18 2.64 13.52 -18.41
CA SER A 18 3.74 14.42 -18.78
C SER A 18 3.29 15.67 -19.53
N ARG A 19 2.16 15.59 -20.25
CA ARG A 19 1.55 16.72 -20.98
C ARG A 19 0.82 17.69 -20.05
N ILE A 20 0.48 17.25 -18.83
CA ILE A 20 -0.27 18.03 -17.84
C ILE A 20 0.66 18.59 -16.77
N SER A 21 1.57 17.76 -16.25
CA SER A 21 2.49 18.17 -15.18
C SER A 21 3.78 17.35 -15.21
N TYR A 22 4.90 18.07 -15.36
CA TYR A 22 6.24 17.49 -15.28
C TYR A 22 6.53 16.87 -13.91
N SER A 23 6.20 17.57 -12.81
CA SER A 23 6.46 17.08 -11.46
C SER A 23 5.65 15.83 -11.12
N ALA A 24 4.39 15.76 -11.58
CA ALA A 24 3.56 14.57 -11.38
C ALA A 24 4.07 13.37 -12.19
N SER A 25 4.49 13.58 -13.46
CA SER A 25 5.12 12.53 -14.27
C SER A 25 6.42 12.03 -13.63
N ASN A 26 7.27 12.91 -13.09
CA ASN A 26 8.50 12.49 -12.44
C ASN A 26 8.23 11.65 -11.17
N SER A 27 7.27 12.08 -10.34
CA SER A 27 6.86 11.31 -9.16
C SER A 27 6.27 9.95 -9.52
N LEU A 28 5.49 9.87 -10.62
CA LEU A 28 4.97 8.59 -11.12
C LEU A 28 6.11 7.65 -11.56
N LYS A 29 7.12 8.17 -12.26
CA LYS A 29 8.31 7.41 -12.70
C LYS A 29 9.07 6.79 -11.55
N GLU A 30 9.28 7.56 -10.48
CA GLU A 30 9.93 7.07 -9.26
C GLU A 30 9.18 5.88 -8.65
N ALA A 31 7.84 5.87 -8.75
CA ALA A 31 6.98 4.84 -8.17
C ALA A 31 6.70 3.64 -9.09
N GLU A 32 7.26 3.60 -10.31
CA GLU A 32 6.94 2.58 -11.33
C GLU A 32 7.02 1.15 -10.78
N TYR A 33 8.18 0.83 -10.17
CA TYR A 33 8.47 -0.50 -9.68
C TYR A 33 7.45 -0.93 -8.63
N ASP A 34 7.14 -0.05 -7.68
CA ASP A 34 6.22 -0.32 -6.58
C ASP A 34 4.80 -0.51 -7.08
N LEU A 35 4.33 0.35 -8.00
CA LEU A 35 2.99 0.26 -8.57
C LEU A 35 2.77 -1.03 -9.37
N LEU A 36 3.77 -1.47 -10.12
CA LEU A 36 3.68 -2.69 -10.94
C LEU A 36 3.97 -3.98 -10.16
N THR A 37 4.48 -3.89 -8.93
CA THR A 37 4.88 -5.05 -8.13
C THR A 37 3.74 -6.03 -7.90
N ILE A 38 2.52 -5.55 -7.64
CA ILE A 38 1.34 -6.41 -7.41
C ILE A 38 1.05 -7.31 -8.63
N HIS A 39 1.27 -6.80 -9.84
CA HIS A 39 1.14 -7.57 -11.08
C HIS A 39 2.32 -8.54 -11.27
N LYS A 40 3.54 -8.07 -10.97
CA LYS A 40 4.78 -8.86 -11.10
C LYS A 40 4.78 -10.10 -10.20
N ILE A 41 4.31 -9.98 -8.97
CA ILE A 41 4.21 -11.10 -8.03
C ILE A 41 2.95 -11.97 -8.24
N ARG A 42 2.14 -11.65 -9.26
CA ARG A 42 0.91 -12.38 -9.61
C ARG A 42 -0.05 -12.55 -8.42
N MET A 43 -0.20 -11.50 -7.60
CA MET A 43 -1.07 -11.54 -6.42
C MET A 43 -2.48 -12.03 -6.79
N PRO A 44 -3.13 -12.88 -5.97
CA PRO A 44 -4.50 -13.34 -6.21
C PRO A 44 -5.48 -12.17 -6.34
N VAL A 45 -6.44 -12.28 -7.27
CA VAL A 45 -7.39 -11.22 -7.60
C VAL A 45 -8.20 -10.76 -6.38
N GLU A 46 -8.55 -11.66 -5.46
CA GLU A 46 -9.29 -11.28 -4.24
C GLU A 46 -8.49 -10.36 -3.32
N MET A 47 -7.18 -10.55 -3.24
CA MET A 47 -6.28 -9.73 -2.42
C MET A 47 -5.99 -8.38 -3.06
N ARG A 48 -5.93 -8.32 -4.40
CA ARG A 48 -5.65 -7.08 -5.14
C ARG A 48 -6.60 -5.94 -4.77
N LYS A 49 -7.88 -6.22 -4.47
CA LYS A 49 -8.85 -5.20 -4.03
C LYS A 49 -8.39 -4.39 -2.81
N THR A 50 -7.64 -5.02 -1.91
CA THR A 50 -7.12 -4.36 -0.71
C THR A 50 -5.78 -3.68 -0.99
N PHE A 51 -4.87 -4.34 -1.72
CA PHE A 51 -3.50 -3.86 -1.91
C PHE A 51 -3.31 -2.86 -3.05
N LEU A 52 -4.22 -2.80 -4.04
CA LEU A 52 -4.20 -1.79 -5.11
C LEU A 52 -4.73 -0.42 -4.67
N THR A 53 -5.09 -0.26 -3.40
CA THR A 53 -5.67 1.00 -2.89
C THR A 53 -4.99 1.41 -1.60
N THR A 54 -5.00 2.70 -1.32
CA THR A 54 -4.56 3.29 -0.05
C THR A 54 -5.66 3.29 1.02
N ASN A 55 -6.85 2.76 0.72
CA ASN A 55 -8.01 2.80 1.62
C ASN A 55 -7.72 2.22 3.00
N THR A 56 -6.93 1.14 3.09
CA THR A 56 -6.61 0.50 4.38
C THR A 56 -5.80 1.43 5.28
N ILE A 57 -4.77 2.10 4.72
CA ILE A 57 -3.94 3.03 5.49
C ILE A 57 -4.68 4.33 5.77
N GLU A 58 -5.47 4.83 4.81
CA GLU A 58 -6.29 6.04 4.96
C GLU A 58 -7.36 5.85 6.04
N SER A 59 -8.04 4.70 6.04
CA SER A 59 -9.01 4.35 7.07
C SER A 59 -8.35 4.29 8.45
N GLY A 60 -7.16 3.70 8.54
CA GLY A 60 -6.35 3.67 9.76
C GLY A 60 -6.00 5.06 10.29
N PHE A 61 -5.61 6.00 9.42
CA PHE A 61 -5.22 7.36 9.80
C PHE A 61 -6.39 8.34 9.94
N SER A 62 -7.56 8.04 9.37
CA SER A 62 -8.73 8.93 9.39
C SER A 62 -9.24 9.20 10.82
N GLY A 63 -9.29 8.16 11.66
CA GLY A 63 -9.71 8.24 13.05
C GLY A 63 -8.79 9.11 13.92
N PRO A 64 -7.49 8.78 14.03
CA PRO A 64 -6.54 9.56 14.81
C PRO A 64 -6.49 11.03 14.37
N LYS A 65 -6.53 11.29 13.05
CA LYS A 65 -6.57 12.66 12.51
C LYS A 65 -7.79 13.44 13.01
N SER A 66 -8.95 12.81 13.07
CA SER A 66 -10.19 13.42 13.58
C SER A 66 -10.13 13.67 15.09
N LEU A 67 -9.72 12.65 15.85
CA LEU A 67 -9.71 12.67 17.32
C LEU A 67 -8.63 13.62 17.87
N MET A 68 -7.47 13.69 17.23
CA MET A 68 -6.37 14.58 17.62
C MET A 68 -6.52 16.01 17.08
N LYS A 69 -7.52 16.30 16.24
CA LYS A 69 -7.71 17.62 15.58
C LYS A 69 -7.78 18.81 16.55
N ARG A 70 -8.25 18.57 17.78
CA ARG A 70 -8.40 19.60 18.82
C ARG A 70 -7.16 19.79 19.69
N VAL A 71 -6.17 18.90 19.62
CA VAL A 71 -4.91 19.06 20.36
C VAL A 71 -4.08 20.13 19.66
N LYS A 72 -3.95 21.32 20.27
CA LYS A 72 -3.23 22.46 19.71
C LYS A 72 -1.82 22.64 20.25
N LYS A 73 -1.53 22.07 21.42
CA LYS A 73 -0.23 22.15 22.09
C LYS A 73 0.30 20.74 22.29
N TRP A 74 1.44 20.45 21.67
CA TRP A 74 2.18 19.21 21.83
C TRP A 74 3.43 19.47 22.66
N ASN A 75 3.67 18.66 23.69
CA ASN A 75 4.91 18.73 24.45
C ASN A 75 5.92 17.73 23.87
N LEU A 76 6.83 18.23 23.02
CA LEU A 76 7.84 17.41 22.35
C LEU A 76 8.88 16.81 23.32
N GLY A 77 9.02 17.36 24.53
CA GLY A 77 9.88 16.80 25.58
C GLY A 77 9.27 15.62 26.33
N THR A 78 8.11 15.13 25.90
CA THR A 78 7.37 14.03 26.55
C THR A 78 6.91 13.01 25.52
N ASP A 79 6.38 11.88 25.98
CA ASP A 79 5.79 10.83 25.14
C ASP A 79 4.34 11.12 24.71
N MET A 80 3.87 12.36 24.90
CA MET A 80 2.49 12.78 24.61
C MET A 80 2.05 12.36 23.19
N ILE A 81 2.86 12.62 22.16
CA ILE A 81 2.52 12.24 20.77
C ILE A 81 2.31 10.74 20.66
N SER A 82 3.26 9.95 21.15
CA SER A 82 3.20 8.49 21.11
C SER A 82 1.97 7.96 21.84
N ARG A 83 1.67 8.45 23.05
CA ARG A 83 0.49 8.03 23.81
C ARG A 83 -0.81 8.34 23.07
N TRP A 84 -0.93 9.55 22.50
CA TRP A 84 -2.11 9.93 21.72
C TRP A 84 -2.26 9.04 20.50
N VAL A 85 -1.21 8.86 19.70
CA VAL A 85 -1.26 8.02 18.50
C VAL A 85 -1.60 6.56 18.87
N SER A 86 -0.94 5.99 19.88
CA SER A 86 -1.16 4.61 20.32
C SER A 86 -2.59 4.38 20.82
N VAL A 87 -3.14 5.25 21.67
CA VAL A 87 -4.53 5.12 22.16
C VAL A 87 -5.52 5.22 21.00
N ASN A 88 -5.29 6.13 20.06
CA ASN A 88 -6.15 6.28 18.89
C ASN A 88 -6.09 5.05 17.98
N LEU A 89 -4.90 4.52 17.70
CA LEU A 89 -4.75 3.30 16.89
C LEU A 89 -5.38 2.09 17.58
N LEU A 90 -5.21 1.93 18.90
CA LEU A 90 -5.86 0.87 19.68
C LEU A 90 -7.40 0.98 19.65
N TYR A 91 -7.93 2.19 19.64
CA TYR A 91 -9.37 2.41 19.47
C TYR A 91 -9.85 2.04 18.06
N GLN A 92 -9.08 2.43 17.03
CA GLN A 92 -9.41 2.14 15.63
C GLN A 92 -9.29 0.67 15.27
N GLU A 93 -8.34 -0.05 15.88
CA GLU A 93 -8.11 -1.48 15.65
C GLU A 93 -9.39 -2.30 15.81
N LYS A 94 -10.23 -1.96 16.81
CA LYS A 94 -11.51 -2.62 17.06
C LYS A 94 -12.50 -2.55 15.88
N ARG A 95 -12.29 -1.62 14.96
CA ARG A 95 -13.12 -1.41 13.76
C ARG A 95 -12.52 -2.01 12.50
N PHE A 96 -11.27 -2.49 12.56
CA PHE A 96 -10.62 -3.08 11.40
C PHE A 96 -11.27 -4.40 11.02
N ARG A 97 -11.34 -4.62 9.71
CA ARG A 97 -11.82 -5.86 9.11
C ARG A 97 -10.63 -6.63 8.58
N LYS A 98 -10.78 -7.95 8.46
CA LYS A 98 -9.77 -8.79 7.80
C LYS A 98 -9.58 -8.34 6.35
N ILE A 99 -8.36 -8.50 5.85
CA ILE A 99 -8.03 -8.26 4.44
C ILE A 99 -8.85 -9.20 3.55
N ASN A 100 -9.26 -8.72 2.37
CA ASN A 100 -9.96 -9.55 1.40
C ASN A 100 -9.06 -10.70 0.95
N GLY A 101 -9.57 -11.93 1.00
CA GLY A 101 -8.77 -13.11 0.65
C GLY A 101 -7.74 -13.51 1.71
N VAL A 102 -7.89 -13.10 2.97
CA VAL A 102 -6.98 -13.44 4.09
C VAL A 102 -6.62 -14.93 4.16
N ASN A 103 -7.57 -15.83 3.86
CA ASN A 103 -7.34 -17.28 3.88
C ASN A 103 -6.36 -17.77 2.82
N LYS A 104 -6.11 -16.97 1.76
CA LYS A 104 -5.18 -17.29 0.67
C LYS A 104 -3.78 -16.74 0.89
N ILE A 105 -3.56 -15.91 1.90
CA ILE A 105 -2.24 -15.27 2.15
C ILE A 105 -1.15 -16.32 2.33
N ASN A 106 -1.38 -17.33 3.17
CA ASN A 106 -0.35 -18.34 3.47
C ASN A 106 0.00 -19.18 2.24
N ILE A 107 -1.00 -19.57 1.46
CA ILE A 107 -0.81 -20.35 0.23
C ILE A 107 -0.04 -19.50 -0.79
N PHE A 108 -0.47 -18.25 -1.01
CA PHE A 108 0.22 -17.32 -1.89
C PHE A 108 1.68 -17.11 -1.49
N LEU A 109 1.96 -16.93 -0.20
CA LEU A 109 3.33 -16.73 0.28
C LEU A 109 4.20 -17.97 0.09
N ALA A 110 3.66 -19.17 0.33
CA ALA A 110 4.38 -20.41 0.08
C ALA A 110 4.75 -20.52 -1.41
N ASP A 111 3.76 -20.40 -2.30
CA ASP A 111 3.96 -20.48 -3.76
C ASP A 111 4.94 -19.41 -4.25
N PHE A 112 4.83 -18.18 -3.73
CA PHE A 112 5.71 -17.08 -4.11
C PHE A 112 7.15 -17.33 -3.69
N LEU A 113 7.37 -17.78 -2.44
CA LEU A 113 8.71 -18.02 -1.90
C LEU A 113 9.39 -19.20 -2.60
N GLU A 114 8.65 -20.27 -2.91
CA GLU A 114 9.15 -21.40 -3.69
C GLU A 114 9.65 -20.94 -5.06
N GLN A 115 8.85 -20.14 -5.78
CA GLN A 115 9.26 -19.55 -7.06
C GLN A 115 10.48 -18.63 -6.96
N GLN A 116 10.69 -17.93 -5.84
CA GLN A 116 11.89 -17.11 -5.63
C GLN A 116 13.13 -17.96 -5.35
N LEU A 117 12.98 -19.08 -4.64
CA LEU A 117 14.06 -20.03 -4.40
C LEU A 117 14.51 -20.66 -5.70
N ASP A 118 13.59 -21.12 -6.55
CA ASP A 118 13.91 -21.72 -7.85
C ASP A 118 14.68 -20.75 -8.75
N LYS A 119 14.27 -19.48 -8.78
CA LYS A 119 14.99 -18.43 -9.52
C LYS A 119 16.38 -18.13 -8.99
N LYS A 120 16.60 -18.28 -7.68
CA LYS A 120 17.91 -18.12 -7.05
C LYS A 120 18.82 -19.31 -7.29
N VAL A 121 18.28 -20.52 -7.35
CA VAL A 121 19.05 -21.75 -7.63
C VAL A 121 19.41 -21.83 -9.12
N ALA A 122 18.58 -21.29 -10.00
CA ALA A 122 18.81 -21.26 -11.45
C ALA A 122 19.69 -20.09 -11.94
N ALA A 123 20.06 -19.14 -11.06
CA ALA A 123 20.90 -17.97 -11.35
C ALA A 123 22.32 -18.16 -10.81
#